data_AF-A0A1I6E6K0-F1
#
_entry.id   AF-A0A1I6E6K0-F1
#
_cell.length_a   1.000
_cell.length_b   1.000
_cell.length_c   1.000
_cell.angle_alpha   90.00
_cell.angle_beta   90.00
_cell.angle_gamma   90.00
#
_symmetry.space_group_name_H-M   'P 1'
#
loop_
_entity.id
_entity.type
_entity.pdbx_description
1 polymer ?
#
loop_
_entity_poly.entity_id
_entity_poly.type
_entity_poly.pdbx_seq_one_letter_code
_entity_poly.pdbx_strand_id
1 'polypeptide(L)'
;MLYWIPALVWMGVIFYLSGRRGDELHSLFPFIDNFNPGHIAAYFVLALFYYLALQKNRHTRPYLKTFCLCLLYGITDEIHQYFIPTRYPDLFDLARDLLGTALALALVHFKKKGTH
;
A
#
# COMPACT_ATOMS: atom_id res chain seq x y z
N MET A 1 -1.70 8.57 19.06
CA MET A 1 -2.97 8.05 18.51
C MET A 1 -3.47 8.81 17.28
N LEU A 2 -3.56 10.14 17.26
CA LEU A 2 -4.06 10.89 16.07
C LEU A 2 -3.31 10.62 14.75
N TYR A 3 -2.02 10.27 14.80
CA TYR A 3 -1.22 9.98 13.60
C TYR A 3 -1.63 8.71 12.86
N TRP A 4 -2.45 7.85 13.46
CA TRP A 4 -2.99 6.66 12.77
C TRP A 4 -4.22 6.98 11.92
N ILE A 5 -4.88 8.13 12.15
CA ILE A 5 -6.10 8.51 11.41
C ILE A 5 -5.83 8.55 9.89
N PRO A 6 -4.77 9.22 9.38
CA PRO A 6 -4.49 9.22 7.95
C PRO A 6 -4.24 7.82 7.39
N ALA A 7 -3.54 6.95 8.15
CA ALA A 7 -3.29 5.58 7.74
C ALA A 7 -4.59 4.77 7.63
N LEU A 8 -5.47 4.86 8.64
CA LEU A 8 -6.76 4.16 8.67
C LEU A 8 -7.71 4.66 7.57
N VAL A 9 -7.76 5.97 7.35
CA VAL A 9 -8.55 6.57 6.25
C VAL A 9 -8.03 6.05 4.90
N TRP A 10 -6.71 6.04 4.72
CA TRP A 10 -6.09 5.57 3.48
C TRP A 10 -6.30 4.07 3.25
N MET A 11 -6.24 3.25 4.31
CA MET A 11 -6.66 1.84 4.23
C MET A 11 -8.13 1.73 3.79
N GLY A 12 -9.03 2.54 4.33
CA GLY A 12 -10.43 2.55 3.88
C GLY A 12 -10.56 2.88 2.39
N VAL A 13 -9.77 3.84 1.89
CA VAL A 13 -9.72 4.20 0.47
C VAL A 13 -9.19 3.03 -0.38
N ILE A 14 -8.08 2.41 0.01
CA ILE A 14 -7.50 1.26 -0.71
C ILE A 14 -8.52 0.13 -0.77
N PHE A 15 -9.07 -0.26 0.38
CA PHE A 15 -10.06 -1.33 0.48
C PHE A 15 -11.29 -1.06 -0.40
N TYR A 16 -11.81 0.17 -0.39
CA TYR A 16 -12.94 0.55 -1.23
C TYR A 16 -12.61 0.51 -2.73
N LEU A 17 -11.44 1.01 -3.13
CA LEU A 17 -11.01 1.01 -4.53
C LEU A 17 -10.67 -0.40 -5.02
N SER A 18 -10.07 -1.23 -4.17
CA SER A 18 -9.78 -2.63 -4.44
C SER A 18 -11.06 -3.48 -4.54
N GLY A 19 -12.10 -3.08 -3.80
CA GLY A 19 -13.45 -3.64 -3.89
C GLY A 19 -14.17 -3.40 -5.23
N ARG A 20 -13.71 -2.46 -6.06
CA ARG A 20 -14.35 -2.17 -7.36
C ARG A 20 -13.84 -3.12 -8.43
N ARG A 21 -14.76 -3.60 -9.29
CA ARG A 21 -14.46 -4.48 -10.43
C ARG A 21 -13.45 -3.82 -11.37
N GLY A 22 -12.38 -4.53 -11.71
CA GLY A 22 -11.38 -4.09 -12.70
C GLY A 22 -11.92 -3.96 -14.12
N ASP A 23 -13.12 -4.49 -14.37
CA ASP A 23 -13.76 -4.54 -15.69
C ASP A 23 -14.06 -3.15 -16.29
N GLU A 24 -14.28 -2.12 -15.46
CA GLU A 24 -14.50 -0.75 -15.98
C GLU A 24 -13.19 -0.06 -16.43
N LEU A 25 -12.06 -0.34 -15.79
CA LEU A 25 -10.79 0.33 -16.10
C LEU A 25 -10.14 -0.24 -17.37
N HIS A 26 -10.25 -1.55 -17.57
CA HIS A 26 -9.76 -2.24 -18.76
C HIS A 26 -10.52 -1.82 -20.03
N SER A 27 -11.82 -1.51 -19.90
CA SER A 27 -12.64 -1.00 -21.01
C SER A 27 -12.25 0.41 -21.49
N LEU A 28 -11.63 1.21 -20.61
CA LEU A 28 -11.24 2.59 -20.92
C LEU A 28 -9.77 2.72 -21.35
N PHE A 29 -8.87 1.81 -20.92
CA PHE A 29 -7.43 1.88 -21.22
C PHE A 29 -6.79 0.48 -21.46
N PRO A 30 -7.01 -0.15 -22.63
CA PRO A 30 -6.53 -1.51 -22.96
C PRO A 30 -5.00 -1.63 -23.15
N PHE A 31 -4.24 -0.54 -23.02
CA PHE A 31 -2.78 -0.55 -23.13
C PHE A 31 -2.08 -0.73 -21.78
N ILE A 32 -2.83 -0.67 -20.68
CA ILE A 32 -2.35 -0.86 -19.31
C ILE A 32 -2.80 -2.24 -18.83
N ASP A 33 -2.47 -3.29 -19.59
CA ASP A 33 -2.99 -4.63 -19.34
C ASP A 33 -2.34 -5.35 -18.15
N ASN A 34 -1.14 -4.91 -17.71
CA ASN A 34 -0.36 -5.66 -16.72
C ASN A 34 0.43 -4.81 -15.72
N PHE A 35 0.36 -3.48 -15.82
CA PHE A 35 1.03 -2.61 -14.87
C PHE A 35 -0.02 -1.72 -14.24
N ASN A 36 -0.55 -2.12 -13.08
CA ASN A 36 -1.40 -1.25 -12.29
C ASN A 36 -0.50 -0.43 -11.34
N PRO A 37 -0.01 0.77 -11.76
CA PRO A 37 0.82 1.60 -10.88
C PRO A 37 0.05 2.07 -9.64
N GLY A 38 -1.28 1.92 -9.62
CA GLY A 38 -2.14 2.24 -8.49
C GLY A 38 -1.72 1.52 -7.22
N HIS A 39 -1.35 0.23 -7.31
CA HIS A 39 -0.85 -0.56 -6.17
C HIS A 39 0.44 0.03 -5.58
N ILE A 40 1.42 0.32 -6.45
CA ILE A 40 2.69 0.93 -6.04
C ILE A 40 2.44 2.28 -5.36
N ALA A 41 1.63 3.15 -5.97
CA ALA A 41 1.34 4.48 -5.42
C ALA A 41 0.54 4.42 -4.11
N ALA A 42 -0.46 3.55 -4.04
CA ALA A 42 -1.31 3.36 -2.86
C ALA A 42 -0.49 2.89 -1.66
N TYR A 43 0.33 1.85 -1.85
CA TYR A 43 1.16 1.31 -0.78
C TYR A 43 2.36 2.18 -0.43
N PHE A 44 2.87 2.96 -1.39
CA PHE A 44 3.85 4.00 -1.11
C PHE A 44 3.30 5.02 -0.10
N VAL A 45 2.10 5.56 -0.35
CA VAL A 45 1.45 6.52 0.55
C VAL A 45 1.09 5.87 1.89
N LEU A 46 0.56 4.63 1.87
CA LEU A 46 0.25 3.88 3.09
C LEU A 46 1.50 3.69 3.97
N ALA A 47 2.62 3.29 3.38
CA ALA A 47 3.88 3.08 4.07
C ALA A 47 4.40 4.39 4.70
N LEU A 48 4.24 5.53 4.05
CA LEU A 48 4.57 6.83 4.65
C LEU A 48 3.71 7.11 5.89
N PHE A 49 2.39 6.88 5.82
CA PHE A 49 1.51 7.09 6.96
C PHE A 49 1.81 6.15 8.13
N TYR A 50 2.03 4.85 7.86
CA TYR A 50 2.45 3.90 8.90
C TYR A 50 3.80 4.28 9.51
N TYR A 51 4.79 4.64 8.69
CA TYR A 51 6.09 5.06 9.20
C TYR A 51 5.96 6.29 10.11
N LEU A 52 5.23 7.31 9.66
CA LEU A 52 5.00 8.54 10.43
C LEU A 52 4.28 8.22 11.75
N ALA A 53 3.24 7.40 11.72
CA ALA A 53 2.52 6.99 12.92
C ALA A 53 3.45 6.23 13.89
N LEU A 54 4.22 5.26 13.40
CA LEU A 54 5.13 4.46 14.22
C LEU A 54 6.26 5.31 14.80
N GLN A 55 6.84 6.21 14.00
CA GLN A 55 7.90 7.12 14.43
C GLN A 55 7.40 8.11 15.49
N LYS A 56 6.24 8.74 15.27
CA LYS A 56 5.69 9.73 16.21
C LYS A 56 5.25 9.12 17.53
N ASN A 57 4.79 7.87 17.54
CA ASN A 57 4.49 7.13 18.77
C ASN A 57 5.75 6.43 19.36
N ARG A 58 6.96 6.75 18.89
CA ARG A 58 8.26 6.26 19.40
C ARG A 58 8.41 4.74 19.41
N HIS A 59 7.79 4.02 18.47
CA HIS A 59 7.98 2.58 18.38
C HIS A 59 9.42 2.22 17.99
N THR A 60 9.93 1.13 18.59
CA THR A 60 11.18 0.51 18.16
C THR A 60 11.03 -0.08 16.75
N ARG A 61 12.09 0.04 15.94
CA ARG A 61 12.20 -0.49 14.56
C ARG A 61 11.02 -0.08 13.65
N PRO A 62 10.75 1.22 13.44
CA PRO A 62 9.59 1.69 12.67
C PRO A 62 9.63 1.21 11.20
N TYR A 63 10.81 1.05 10.60
CA TYR A 63 10.96 0.53 9.23
C TYR A 63 10.43 -0.90 9.10
N LEU A 64 10.89 -1.82 9.96
CA LEU A 64 10.48 -3.23 9.93
C LEU A 64 8.97 -3.35 10.19
N LYS A 65 8.46 -2.63 11.19
CA LYS A 65 7.02 -2.64 11.51
C LYS A 65 6.16 -2.10 10.36
N THR A 66 6.61 -1.03 9.70
CA THR A 66 5.91 -0.49 8.52
C THR A 66 5.84 -1.53 7.40
N PHE A 67 6.97 -2.19 7.11
CA PHE A 67 7.03 -3.23 6.10
C PHE A 67 6.10 -4.40 6.42
N CYS A 68 6.14 -4.91 7.67
CA CYS A 68 5.26 -5.99 8.10
C CYS A 68 3.77 -5.61 8.03
N LEU A 69 3.42 -4.38 8.43
CA LEU A 69 2.03 -3.91 8.37
C LEU A 69 1.53 -3.80 6.93
N CYS A 70 2.34 -3.25 6.00
CA CYS A 70 1.99 -3.17 4.59
C CYS A 70 1.86 -4.56 3.96
N LEU A 71 2.78 -5.49 4.28
CA LEU A 71 2.71 -6.88 3.80
C LEU A 71 1.42 -7.57 4.28
N LEU A 72 1.11 -7.48 5.58
CA LEU A 72 -0.11 -8.08 6.14
C LEU A 72 -1.38 -7.47 5.53
N TYR A 73 -1.36 -6.16 5.31
CA TYR A 73 -2.49 -5.46 4.70
C TYR A 73 -2.66 -5.84 3.22
N GLY A 74 -1.57 -5.93 2.44
CA GLY A 74 -1.58 -6.42 1.06
C GLY A 74 -2.12 -7.83 0.92
N ILE A 75 -1.69 -8.75 1.79
CA ILE A 75 -2.26 -10.11 1.84
C ILE A 75 -3.76 -10.07 2.14
N THR A 76 -4.19 -9.19 3.05
CA THR A 76 -5.61 -9.04 3.38
C THR A 76 -6.40 -8.47 2.22
N ASP A 77 -5.83 -7.54 1.44
CA ASP A 77 -6.45 -6.96 0.26
C ASP A 77 -6.63 -8.00 -0.85
N GLU A 78 -5.61 -8.81 -1.12
CA GLU A 78 -5.70 -9.92 -2.09
C GLU A 78 -6.75 -10.98 -1.67
N ILE A 79 -6.82 -11.28 -0.36
CA ILE A 79 -7.89 -12.14 0.19
C ILE A 79 -9.26 -11.46 0.04
N HIS A 80 -9.36 -10.15 0.25
CA HIS A 80 -10.61 -9.42 0.05
C HIS A 80 -11.05 -9.48 -1.42
N GLN A 81 -10.12 -9.27 -2.35
CA GLN A 81 -10.35 -9.37 -3.80
C GLN A 81 -10.82 -10.76 -4.22
N TYR A 82 -10.33 -11.83 -3.58
CA TYR A 82 -10.81 -13.21 -3.83
C TYR A 82 -12.32 -13.37 -3.63
N PHE A 83 -12.93 -12.60 -2.72
CA PHE A 83 -14.38 -12.64 -2.49
C PHE A 83 -15.18 -11.84 -3.52
N ILE A 84 -14.53 -11.12 -4.44
CA ILE A 84 -15.19 -10.34 -5.49
C ILE A 84 -15.39 -11.24 -6.71
N PRO A 85 -16.63 -11.54 -7.12
CA PRO A 85 -16.89 -12.29 -8.34
C PRO A 85 -16.25 -11.56 -9.53
N THR A 86 -15.53 -12.30 -10.37
CA THR A 86 -14.73 -11.85 -11.54
C THR A 86 -13.31 -11.33 -11.26
N ARG A 87 -12.84 -11.31 -10.00
CA ARG A 87 -11.46 -10.96 -9.66
C ARG A 87 -10.69 -12.17 -9.11
N TYR A 88 -9.45 -12.32 -9.55
CA TYR A 88 -8.53 -13.36 -9.06
C TYR A 88 -7.37 -12.69 -8.31
N PRO A 89 -6.95 -13.24 -7.17
CA PRO A 89 -5.75 -12.76 -6.47
C PRO A 89 -4.54 -12.82 -7.40
N ASP A 90 -3.79 -11.73 -7.47
CA ASP A 90 -2.59 -11.61 -8.28
C ASP A 90 -1.36 -11.43 -7.37
N LEU A 91 -0.47 -12.42 -7.37
CA LEU A 91 0.80 -12.32 -6.65
C LEU A 91 1.66 -11.15 -7.16
N PHE A 92 1.46 -10.71 -8.41
CA PHE A 92 2.13 -9.52 -8.91
C PHE A 92 1.57 -8.23 -8.31
N ASP A 93 0.30 -8.16 -7.90
CA ASP A 93 -0.25 -7.01 -7.16
C ASP A 93 0.38 -6.91 -5.78
N LEU A 94 0.51 -8.03 -5.06
CA LEU A 94 1.26 -8.06 -3.80
C LEU A 94 2.73 -7.65 -3.98
N ALA A 95 3.37 -8.06 -5.07
CA ALA A 95 4.75 -7.63 -5.36
C ALA A 95 4.84 -6.12 -5.62
N ARG A 96 3.87 -5.54 -6.33
CA ARG A 96 3.76 -4.09 -6.59
C ARG A 96 3.53 -3.31 -5.28
N ASP A 97 2.69 -3.83 -4.39
CA ASP A 97 2.44 -3.25 -3.06
C ASP A 97 3.74 -3.17 -2.22
N LEU A 98 4.51 -4.26 -2.23
CA LEU A 98 5.79 -4.32 -1.53
C LEU A 98 6.84 -3.41 -2.17
N LEU A 99 6.82 -3.26 -3.50
CA LEU A 99 7.69 -2.31 -4.20
C LEU A 99 7.36 -0.87 -3.78
N GLY A 100 6.08 -0.47 -3.75
CA GLY A 100 5.64 0.84 -3.26
C GLY A 100 6.09 1.10 -1.82
N THR A 101 5.91 0.09 -0.95
CA THR A 101 6.36 0.12 0.45
C THR A 101 7.88 0.34 0.54
N ALA A 102 8.67 -0.42 -0.22
CA ALA A 102 10.13 -0.33 -0.22
C ALA A 102 10.62 1.05 -0.67
N LEU A 103 10.01 1.61 -1.73
CA LEU A 103 10.33 2.94 -2.23
C LEU A 103 10.04 4.03 -1.19
N ALA A 104 8.92 3.95 -0.48
CA ALA A 104 8.57 4.89 0.59
C ALA A 104 9.58 4.84 1.75
N LEU A 105 9.95 3.63 2.19
CA LEU A 105 10.94 3.45 3.26
C LEU A 105 12.33 3.93 2.84
N ALA A 106 12.73 3.69 1.58
CA ALA A 106 13.97 4.20 1.03
C ALA A 106 14.00 5.74 1.04
N LEU A 107 12.94 6.38 0.54
CA LEU A 107 12.81 7.84 0.54
C LEU A 107 12.97 8.43 1.95
N VAL A 108 12.27 7.84 2.93
CA VAL A 108 12.33 8.26 4.33
C VAL A 108 13.74 8.07 4.91
N HIS A 109 14.41 6.97 4.58
CA HIS A 109 15.78 6.71 5.00
C HIS A 109 16.77 7.74 4.45
N PHE A 110 16.68 8.07 3.16
CA PHE A 110 17.53 9.09 2.54
C PHE A 110 17.29 10.49 3.11
N LYS A 111 16.02 10.87 3.31
CA LYS A 111 15.69 12.16 3.95
C LYS A 111 16.27 12.28 5.36
N LYS A 112 16.23 11.21 6.14
CA LYS A 112 16.76 11.22 7.52
C LYS A 112 18.28 11.34 7.56
N LYS A 113 18.99 10.74 6.59
CA LYS A 113 20.45 10.85 6.47
C LYS A 113 20.93 12.24 6.06
N GLY A 114 20.15 12.97 5.25
CA GLY A 114 20.51 14.33 4.81
C GLY A 114 20.24 15.45 5.83
N THR A 115 19.61 15.13 6.96
CA THR A 115 19.35 16.07 8.07
C THR A 115 20.33 15.93 9.25
N HIS A 116 21.41 15.19 9.05
CA HIS A 116 22.56 15.11 9.96
C HIS A 116 23.77 15.73 9.28
#